data_AF-A0A7W0PTM5-F1
#
_entry.id   AF-A0A7W0PTM5-F1
#
_cell.length_a   1.000
_cell.length_b   1.000
_cell.length_c   1.000
_cell.angle_alpha   90.00
_cell.angle_beta   90.00
_cell.angle_gamma   90.00
#
_symmetry.space_group_name_H-M   'P 1'
#
loop_
_entity.id
_entity.type
_entity.pdbx_description
1 polymer ?
#
loop_
_entity_poly.entity_id
_entity_poly.type
_entity_poly.pdbx_seq_one_letter_code
_entity_poly.pdbx_strand_id
1 'polypeptide(L)'
;MTRAVKAKAQRRSQAPPPPKGSPWLERGLFGLVALAVVILGAALWRMSADDRKSAATDAGPVHVHGLGINPADGALYIATHTGLYRSGEGDSKSVRVGDRKQDTMGFSVIGPDRFVGSGHPDFRTDLPPLLGLIESTDKGRSWESISLLGDADFHVLRAAGERVYGYDASNDRLLVSADAGRTWEEV
;
A
#
# COMPACT_ATOMS: atom_id res chain seq x y z
N MET A 1 118.77 21.27 -16.18
CA MET A 1 117.73 21.92 -16.99
C MET A 1 116.40 21.41 -16.51
N THR A 2 115.41 22.28 -16.40
CA THR A 2 113.99 21.89 -16.40
C THR A 2 113.51 21.09 -15.19
N ARG A 3 112.36 21.46 -14.62
CA ARG A 3 111.22 20.57 -14.32
C ARG A 3 110.23 21.17 -13.32
N ALA A 4 108.97 21.03 -13.69
CA ALA A 4 107.80 20.61 -12.89
C ALA A 4 107.74 20.85 -11.37
N VAL A 5 106.61 21.41 -10.91
CA VAL A 5 105.76 20.93 -9.78
C VAL A 5 104.33 21.49 -10.05
N LYS A 6 103.27 20.71 -10.35
CA LYS A 6 102.34 19.87 -9.53
C LYS A 6 101.30 20.64 -8.65
N ALA A 7 100.02 20.40 -8.97
CA ALA A 7 98.80 20.28 -8.12
C ALA A 7 98.34 21.51 -7.28
N LYS A 8 97.08 21.73 -6.83
CA LYS A 8 95.82 20.97 -6.71
C LYS A 8 94.68 21.97 -6.34
N ALA A 9 93.43 21.47 -6.34
CA ALA A 9 92.16 22.01 -5.77
C ALA A 9 91.32 22.89 -6.72
N GLN A 10 89.98 22.84 -6.76
CA GLN A 10 89.01 22.54 -5.70
C GLN A 10 87.68 22.12 -6.37
N ARG A 11 87.15 20.93 -6.06
CA ARG A 11 85.86 20.44 -6.60
C ARG A 11 84.76 20.84 -5.62
N ARG A 12 83.79 21.65 -6.07
CA ARG A 12 82.54 21.92 -5.34
C ARG A 12 81.74 20.62 -5.24
N SER A 13 81.37 20.21 -4.03
CA SER A 13 80.40 19.14 -3.76
C SER A 13 78.98 19.65 -4.04
N GLN A 14 78.25 18.98 -4.93
CA GLN A 14 76.81 19.19 -5.11
C GLN A 14 76.05 18.40 -4.04
N ALA A 15 74.97 18.97 -3.50
CA ALA A 15 74.08 18.29 -2.58
C ALA A 15 73.29 17.16 -3.29
N PRO A 16 72.97 16.05 -2.61
CA PRO A 16 72.19 14.96 -3.18
C PRO A 16 70.73 15.37 -3.45
N PRO A 17 70.07 14.77 -4.47
CA PRO A 17 68.65 15.02 -4.73
C PRO A 17 67.76 14.45 -3.60
N PRO A 18 66.55 15.00 -3.40
CA PRO A 18 65.63 14.51 -2.37
C PRO A 18 65.19 13.07 -2.63
N PRO A 19 64.87 12.29 -1.57
CA PRO A 19 64.42 10.91 -1.72
C PRO A 19 63.07 10.85 -2.46
N LYS A 20 62.95 9.91 -3.40
CA LYS A 20 61.69 9.61 -4.10
C LYS A 20 60.72 8.96 -3.11
N GLY A 21 59.53 9.54 -2.93
CA GLY A 21 58.46 8.96 -2.11
C GLY A 21 58.07 7.55 -2.56
N SER A 22 57.76 6.66 -1.61
CA SER A 22 57.46 5.26 -1.93
C SER A 22 56.05 5.12 -2.52
N PRO A 23 55.86 4.46 -3.67
CA PRO A 23 54.55 4.30 -4.32
C PRO A 23 53.59 3.38 -3.54
N TRP A 24 54.08 2.71 -2.50
CA TRP A 24 53.32 1.75 -1.68
C TRP A 24 52.40 2.45 -0.66
N LEU A 25 52.81 3.62 -0.13
CA LEU A 25 52.01 4.42 0.80
C LEU A 25 50.77 5.05 0.12
N GLU A 26 50.92 5.52 -1.13
CA GLU A 26 49.81 6.09 -1.90
C GLU A 26 48.78 5.02 -2.26
N ARG A 27 49.22 3.83 -2.71
CA ARG A 27 48.32 2.71 -3.08
C ARG A 27 47.52 2.16 -1.90
N GLY A 28 48.11 2.12 -0.70
CA GLY A 28 47.40 1.71 0.52
C GLY A 28 46.30 2.71 0.94
N LEU A 29 46.58 4.01 0.78
CA LEU A 29 45.62 5.07 1.07
C LEU A 29 44.45 5.08 0.07
N PHE A 30 44.70 4.86 -1.22
CA PHE A 30 43.65 4.73 -2.24
C PHE A 30 42.73 3.53 -1.98
N GLY A 31 43.28 2.40 -1.52
CA GLY A 31 42.49 1.21 -1.16
C GLY A 31 41.55 1.45 0.02
N LEU A 32 42.01 2.17 1.06
CA LEU A 32 41.20 2.50 2.24
C LEU A 32 40.10 3.52 1.93
N VAL A 33 40.38 4.52 1.10
CA VAL A 33 39.38 5.50 0.66
C VAL A 33 38.30 4.84 -0.20
N ALA A 34 38.68 3.96 -1.13
CA ALA A 34 37.72 3.22 -1.95
C ALA A 34 36.79 2.34 -1.09
N LEU A 35 37.33 1.66 -0.07
CA LEU A 35 36.52 0.85 0.86
C LEU A 35 35.55 1.72 1.67
N ALA A 36 36.01 2.87 2.17
CA ALA A 36 35.16 3.80 2.92
C ALA A 36 34.00 4.35 2.07
N VAL A 37 34.25 4.67 0.79
CA VAL A 37 33.21 5.13 -0.15
C VAL A 37 32.19 4.02 -0.44
N VAL A 38 32.61 2.77 -0.58
CA VAL A 38 31.70 1.63 -0.78
C VAL A 38 30.84 1.40 0.47
N ILE A 39 31.42 1.46 1.67
CA ILE A 39 30.67 1.31 2.93
C ILE A 39 29.66 2.44 3.09
N LEU A 40 30.06 3.69 2.82
CA LEU A 40 29.18 4.84 2.90
C LEU A 40 28.05 4.76 1.85
N GLY A 41 28.35 4.35 0.62
CA GLY A 41 27.35 4.11 -0.42
C GLY A 41 26.34 3.03 -0.03
N ALA A 42 26.81 1.92 0.57
CA ALA A 42 25.94 0.86 1.06
C ALA A 42 25.07 1.32 2.25
N ALA A 43 25.61 2.13 3.15
CA ALA A 43 24.86 2.70 4.27
C ALA A 43 23.78 3.69 3.79
N LEU A 44 24.12 4.59 2.86
CA LEU A 44 23.18 5.52 2.25
C LEU A 44 22.09 4.80 1.43
N TRP A 45 22.45 3.74 0.71
CA TRP A 45 21.48 2.88 0.02
C TRP A 45 20.50 2.22 1.00
N ARG A 46 20.99 1.67 2.12
CA ARG A 46 20.12 1.09 3.16
C ARG A 46 19.17 2.11 3.78
N MET A 47 19.68 3.31 4.08
CA MET A 47 18.85 4.39 4.64
C MET A 47 17.75 4.82 3.67
N SER A 48 18.09 4.93 2.37
CA SER A 48 17.11 5.24 1.32
C SER A 48 16.13 4.10 1.03
N ALA A 49 16.51 2.84 1.30
CA ALA A 49 15.63 1.68 1.16
C ALA A 49 14.64 1.54 2.33
N ASP A 50 15.04 1.91 3.54
CA ASP A 50 14.16 1.92 4.71
C ASP A 50 13.13 3.07 4.65
N ASP A 51 13.50 4.26 4.13
CA ASP A 51 12.55 5.37 3.93
C ASP A 51 11.47 5.05 2.87
N ARG A 52 11.78 4.21 1.87
CA ARG A 52 10.79 3.73 0.89
C ARG A 52 9.85 2.67 1.46
N LYS A 53 10.12 2.14 2.66
CA LYS A 53 9.20 1.31 3.44
C LYS A 53 8.39 2.13 4.45
N SER A 54 8.20 3.42 4.20
CA SER A 54 7.01 4.11 4.71
C SER A 54 5.80 3.48 4.01
N ALA A 55 5.36 2.34 4.54
CA ALA A 55 4.11 1.69 4.17
C ALA A 55 3.04 2.77 4.24
N ALA A 56 2.40 3.07 3.11
CA ALA A 56 1.22 3.93 3.10
C ALA A 56 0.31 3.44 4.22
N THR A 57 0.14 4.27 5.26
CA THR A 57 -0.68 3.92 6.41
C THR A 57 -2.07 3.60 5.87
N ASP A 58 -2.60 2.42 6.22
CA ASP A 58 -3.99 2.10 5.89
C ASP A 58 -4.84 3.23 6.49
N ALA A 59 -5.55 3.96 5.64
CA ALA A 59 -6.35 5.11 6.04
C ALA A 59 -7.44 4.73 7.06
N GLY A 60 -7.69 3.43 7.25
CA GLY A 60 -8.71 2.94 8.15
C GLY A 60 -10.11 3.19 7.56
N PRO A 61 -11.17 3.01 8.37
CA PRO A 61 -12.54 3.20 7.91
C PRO A 61 -12.82 4.69 7.66
N VAL A 62 -12.65 5.15 6.41
CA VAL A 62 -12.91 6.54 6.00
C VAL A 62 -14.29 6.65 5.37
N HIS A 63 -15.15 7.48 5.98
CA HIS A 63 -16.58 7.64 5.70
C HIS A 63 -17.37 6.32 5.79
N VAL A 64 -18.36 6.30 6.69
CA VAL A 64 -19.14 5.10 6.96
C VAL A 64 -20.46 5.18 6.18
N HIS A 65 -20.70 4.20 5.33
CA HIS A 65 -21.91 4.10 4.51
C HIS A 65 -22.91 3.06 5.03
N GLY A 66 -22.43 2.11 5.82
CA GLY A 66 -23.29 1.11 6.43
C GLY A 66 -22.65 0.42 7.63
N LEU A 67 -23.50 0.00 8.55
CA LEU A 67 -23.13 -0.74 9.75
C LEU A 67 -24.04 -1.96 9.87
N GLY A 68 -23.51 -3.07 10.36
CA GLY A 68 -24.31 -4.25 10.70
C GLY A 68 -23.60 -5.18 11.67
N ILE A 69 -24.36 -5.76 12.59
CA ILE A 69 -23.85 -6.78 13.51
C ILE A 69 -23.99 -8.14 12.85
N ASN A 70 -22.91 -8.90 12.74
CA ASN A 70 -22.97 -10.28 12.28
C ASN A 70 -23.55 -11.17 13.40
N PRO A 71 -24.70 -11.83 13.21
CA PRO A 71 -25.29 -12.66 14.26
C PRO A 71 -24.48 -13.93 14.56
N ALA A 72 -23.52 -14.31 13.72
CA ALA A 72 -22.69 -15.50 13.96
C ALA A 72 -21.64 -15.31 15.06
N ASP A 73 -21.10 -14.09 15.21
CA ASP A 73 -20.00 -13.80 16.13
C ASP A 73 -20.14 -12.48 16.90
N GLY A 74 -21.24 -11.75 16.71
CA GLY A 74 -21.52 -10.49 17.39
C GLY A 74 -20.65 -9.31 16.93
N ALA A 75 -19.78 -9.50 15.93
CA ALA A 75 -18.89 -8.45 15.48
C ALA A 75 -19.64 -7.38 14.68
N LEU A 76 -19.26 -6.12 14.87
CA LEU A 76 -19.69 -5.00 14.05
C LEU A 76 -18.92 -4.99 12.73
N TYR A 77 -19.64 -4.92 11.62
CA TYR A 77 -19.11 -4.68 10.29
C TYR A 77 -19.40 -3.24 9.85
N ILE A 78 -18.43 -2.64 9.18
CA ILE A 78 -18.37 -1.22 8.84
C ILE A 78 -17.98 -1.08 7.37
N ALA A 79 -18.93 -0.66 6.54
CA ALA A 79 -18.72 -0.41 5.11
C ALA A 79 -18.24 1.03 4.87
N THR A 80 -17.15 1.17 4.11
CA THR A 80 -16.50 2.46 3.87
C THR A 80 -15.95 2.60 2.46
N HIS A 81 -15.47 3.80 2.10
CA HIS A 81 -14.75 4.04 0.84
C HIS A 81 -13.48 3.23 0.69
N THR A 82 -12.89 2.89 1.83
CA THR A 82 -11.60 2.26 1.86
C THR A 82 -11.70 0.76 1.94
N GLY A 83 -12.87 0.14 2.13
CA GLY A 83 -13.08 -1.30 2.26
C GLY A 83 -14.15 -1.67 3.30
N LEU A 84 -14.30 -2.97 3.55
CA LEU A 84 -15.09 -3.45 4.69
C LEU A 84 -14.18 -3.63 5.91
N TYR A 85 -14.63 -3.18 7.07
CA TYR A 85 -13.92 -3.34 8.35
C TYR A 85 -14.80 -4.10 9.34
N ARG A 86 -14.16 -4.74 10.32
CA ARG A 86 -14.82 -5.40 11.45
C ARG A 86 -14.25 -4.95 12.79
N SER A 87 -15.09 -4.92 13.81
CA SER A 87 -14.72 -4.72 15.22
C SER A 87 -15.44 -5.76 16.07
N GLY A 88 -14.69 -6.57 16.80
CA GLY A 88 -15.25 -7.52 17.76
C GLY A 88 -15.71 -6.84 19.04
N GLU A 89 -16.36 -7.62 19.92
CA GLU A 89 -16.69 -7.17 21.27
C GLU A 89 -15.41 -6.85 22.05
N GLY A 90 -15.36 -5.67 22.67
CA GLY A 90 -14.19 -5.20 23.43
C GLY A 90 -13.03 -4.66 22.59
N ASP A 91 -13.10 -4.74 21.26
CA ASP A 91 -12.08 -4.16 20.39
C ASP A 91 -12.16 -2.62 20.43
N SER A 92 -11.00 -1.98 20.61
CA SER A 92 -10.87 -0.51 20.56
C SER A 92 -10.55 0.04 19.17
N LYS A 93 -10.35 -0.85 18.19
CA LYS A 93 -10.02 -0.52 16.80
C LYS A 93 -10.65 -1.53 15.85
N SER A 94 -11.16 -1.04 14.73
CA SER A 94 -11.58 -1.90 13.63
C SER A 94 -10.40 -2.38 12.79
N VAL A 95 -10.49 -3.59 12.25
CA VAL A 95 -9.55 -4.15 11.30
C VAL A 95 -10.23 -4.40 9.96
N ARG A 96 -9.50 -4.17 8.86
CA ARG A 96 -9.99 -4.46 7.51
C ARG A 96 -10.31 -5.94 7.36
N VAL A 97 -11.42 -6.23 6.70
CA VAL A 97 -11.80 -7.58 6.29
C VAL A 97 -11.04 -7.92 5.01
N GLY A 98 -10.15 -8.92 5.09
CA GLY A 98 -9.29 -9.28 3.97
C GLY A 98 -8.32 -8.16 3.58
N ASP A 99 -7.92 -8.12 2.32
CA ASP A 99 -6.98 -7.14 1.76
C ASP A 99 -7.65 -6.18 0.75
N ARG A 100 -8.97 -6.29 0.55
CA ARG A 100 -9.72 -5.49 -0.43
C ARG A 100 -9.93 -4.05 0.03
N LYS A 101 -9.79 -3.12 -0.91
CA LYS A 101 -10.10 -1.69 -0.81
C LYS A 101 -11.27 -1.31 -1.72
N GLN A 102 -12.24 -2.22 -1.83
CA GLN A 102 -13.50 -1.98 -2.54
C GLN A 102 -14.24 -0.83 -1.86
N ASP A 103 -14.70 0.14 -2.64
CA ASP A 103 -15.52 1.23 -2.14
C ASP A 103 -16.92 0.68 -1.84
N THR A 104 -17.25 0.49 -0.57
CA THR A 104 -18.51 -0.14 -0.16
C THR A 104 -19.51 0.95 0.23
N MET A 105 -20.25 1.43 -0.78
CA MET A 105 -21.21 2.53 -0.68
C MET A 105 -22.58 2.12 -0.13
N GLY A 106 -22.94 0.85 -0.28
CA GLY A 106 -24.18 0.28 0.27
C GLY A 106 -23.86 -1.02 0.99
N PHE A 107 -24.51 -1.28 2.14
CA PHE A 107 -24.24 -2.48 2.94
C PHE A 107 -25.42 -2.88 3.83
N SER A 108 -25.65 -4.18 3.94
CA SER A 108 -26.56 -4.79 4.91
C SER A 108 -26.10 -6.20 5.29
N VAL A 109 -26.20 -6.54 6.58
CA VAL A 109 -26.07 -7.92 7.06
C VAL A 109 -27.43 -8.60 6.91
N ILE A 110 -27.49 -9.71 6.19
CA ILE A 110 -28.73 -10.44 5.87
C ILE A 110 -28.83 -11.82 6.53
N GLY A 111 -27.78 -12.24 7.25
CA GLY A 111 -27.74 -13.48 7.98
C GLY A 111 -26.37 -13.73 8.63
N PRO A 112 -26.20 -14.87 9.31
CA PRO A 112 -24.89 -15.27 9.81
C PRO A 112 -23.91 -15.39 8.65
N ASP A 113 -22.85 -14.59 8.69
CA ASP A 113 -21.77 -14.55 7.69
C ASP A 113 -22.20 -14.18 6.26
N ARG A 114 -23.46 -13.76 6.08
CA ARG A 114 -24.07 -13.40 4.79
C ARG A 114 -24.41 -11.92 4.74
N PHE A 115 -23.80 -11.21 3.80
CA PHE A 115 -23.93 -9.77 3.63
C PHE A 115 -24.28 -9.44 2.18
N VAL A 116 -24.98 -8.33 1.99
CA VAL A 116 -25.15 -7.70 0.68
C VAL A 116 -24.51 -6.31 0.68
N GLY A 117 -24.04 -5.89 -0.48
CA GLY A 117 -23.40 -4.60 -0.65
C GLY A 117 -23.58 -4.03 -2.05
N SER A 118 -23.01 -2.83 -2.23
CA SER A 118 -22.91 -2.10 -3.50
C SER A 118 -21.73 -1.12 -3.42
N GLY A 119 -21.36 -0.54 -4.55
CA GLY A 119 -20.37 0.54 -4.65
C GLY A 119 -19.43 0.33 -5.83
N HIS A 120 -18.14 0.56 -5.62
CA HIS A 120 -17.13 0.49 -6.67
C HIS A 120 -16.09 -0.62 -6.41
N PRO A 121 -15.57 -1.27 -7.46
CA PRO A 121 -14.59 -2.34 -7.30
C PRO A 121 -13.31 -1.88 -6.60
N ASP A 122 -12.59 -2.86 -6.06
CA ASP A 122 -11.18 -2.65 -5.75
C ASP A 122 -10.42 -2.31 -7.05
N PHE A 123 -9.57 -1.27 -7.00
CA PHE A 123 -8.78 -0.79 -8.13
C PHE A 123 -7.90 -1.84 -8.82
N ARG A 124 -7.66 -2.98 -8.15
CA ARG A 124 -6.91 -4.13 -8.70
C ARG A 124 -7.76 -5.07 -9.56
N THR A 125 -9.07 -4.86 -9.64
CA THR A 125 -10.00 -5.72 -10.38
C THR A 125 -10.43 -5.08 -11.69
N ASP A 126 -10.75 -5.91 -12.69
CA ASP A 126 -11.22 -5.49 -14.03
C ASP A 126 -12.75 -5.55 -14.11
N LEU A 127 -13.43 -5.06 -13.07
CA LEU A 127 -14.89 -5.00 -13.00
C LEU A 127 -15.40 -3.62 -13.49
N PRO A 128 -16.66 -3.53 -13.96
CA PRO A 128 -17.31 -2.25 -14.20
C PRO A 128 -17.26 -1.35 -12.96
N PRO A 129 -17.27 -0.01 -13.13
CA PRO A 129 -17.13 0.91 -12.01
C PRO A 129 -18.28 0.80 -11.02
N LEU A 130 -19.48 0.42 -11.44
CA LEU A 130 -20.64 0.28 -10.55
C LEU A 130 -20.87 -1.21 -10.30
N LEU A 131 -20.86 -1.65 -9.04
CA LEU A 131 -20.99 -3.07 -8.70
C LEU A 131 -22.44 -3.58 -8.72
N GLY A 132 -23.43 -2.69 -8.74
CA GLY A 132 -24.82 -3.09 -8.55
C GLY A 132 -25.03 -3.75 -7.19
N LEU A 133 -25.89 -4.76 -7.13
CA LEU A 133 -26.03 -5.59 -5.94
C LEU A 133 -25.02 -6.73 -5.97
N ILE A 134 -24.23 -6.83 -4.90
CA ILE A 134 -23.28 -7.93 -4.66
C ILE A 134 -23.61 -8.63 -3.35
N GLU A 135 -23.26 -9.92 -3.24
CA GLU A 135 -23.38 -10.73 -2.03
C GLU A 135 -22.04 -11.29 -1.60
N SER A 136 -21.86 -11.38 -0.28
CA SER A 136 -20.83 -12.18 0.36
C SER A 136 -21.46 -13.24 1.24
N THR A 137 -20.95 -14.46 1.16
CA THR A 137 -21.32 -15.59 2.04
C THR A 137 -20.18 -16.03 2.96
N ASP A 138 -19.14 -15.22 3.07
CA ASP A 138 -17.90 -15.57 3.78
C ASP A 138 -17.39 -14.46 4.71
N LYS A 139 -18.34 -13.69 5.28
CA LYS A 139 -18.07 -12.55 6.16
C LYS A 139 -17.44 -11.34 5.45
N GLY A 140 -17.75 -11.12 4.17
CA GLY A 140 -17.27 -9.98 3.40
C GLY A 140 -15.85 -10.11 2.85
N ARG A 141 -15.28 -11.33 2.83
CA ARG A 141 -13.93 -11.58 2.29
C ARG A 141 -13.94 -11.68 0.77
N SER A 142 -14.98 -12.27 0.20
CA SER A 142 -15.26 -12.32 -1.23
C SER A 142 -16.69 -11.90 -1.52
N TRP A 143 -16.90 -11.45 -2.76
CA TRP A 143 -18.16 -10.88 -3.24
C TRP A 143 -18.48 -11.41 -4.64
N GLU A 144 -19.73 -11.77 -4.86
CA GLU A 144 -20.29 -12.19 -6.14
C GLU A 144 -21.40 -11.22 -6.56
N SER A 145 -21.53 -10.99 -7.87
CA SER A 145 -22.61 -10.13 -8.39
C SER A 145 -23.94 -10.88 -8.37
N ILE A 146 -25.00 -10.21 -7.88
CA ILE A 146 -26.38 -10.67 -7.97
C ILE A 146 -27.07 -10.05 -9.19
N SER A 147 -27.06 -8.71 -9.30
CA SER A 147 -27.78 -7.98 -10.34
C SER A 147 -27.22 -6.55 -10.52
N LEU A 148 -27.62 -5.89 -11.61
CA LEU A 148 -27.31 -4.48 -11.91
C LEU A 148 -25.82 -4.12 -11.97
N LEU A 149 -24.96 -5.12 -12.24
CA LEU A 149 -23.53 -4.90 -12.45
C LEU A 149 -23.31 -3.93 -13.62
N GLY A 150 -22.58 -2.85 -13.34
CA GLY A 150 -22.31 -1.77 -14.29
C GLY A 150 -23.44 -0.76 -14.44
N ASP A 151 -24.60 -0.95 -13.79
CA ASP A 151 -25.79 -0.10 -13.95
C ASP A 151 -26.11 0.73 -12.70
N ALA A 152 -26.09 0.14 -11.51
CA ALA A 152 -26.55 0.80 -10.28
C ALA A 152 -25.43 1.00 -9.25
N ASP A 153 -25.52 2.10 -8.51
CA ASP A 153 -24.68 2.39 -7.34
C ASP A 153 -25.56 2.70 -6.12
N PHE A 154 -25.88 1.67 -5.35
CA PHE A 154 -26.69 1.82 -4.15
C PHE A 154 -25.90 2.45 -3.01
N HIS A 155 -26.20 3.72 -2.69
CA HIS A 155 -25.67 4.42 -1.50
C HIS A 155 -26.53 4.18 -0.26
N VAL A 156 -27.78 3.76 -0.47
CA VAL A 156 -28.62 3.21 0.58
C VAL A 156 -29.00 1.80 0.16
N LEU A 157 -28.77 0.84 1.04
CA LEU A 157 -29.16 -0.56 0.83
C LEU A 157 -29.70 -1.10 2.14
N ARG A 158 -30.93 -1.63 2.12
CA ARG A 158 -31.58 -2.26 3.26
C ARG A 158 -32.28 -3.53 2.82
N ALA A 159 -32.09 -4.61 3.58
CA ALA A 159 -32.70 -5.89 3.31
C ALA A 159 -33.52 -6.38 4.52
N ALA A 160 -34.68 -6.95 4.24
CA ALA A 160 -35.60 -7.52 5.22
C ALA A 160 -36.22 -8.80 4.64
N GLY A 161 -35.63 -9.94 4.97
CA GLY A 161 -35.96 -11.21 4.31
C GLY A 161 -35.61 -11.15 2.82
N GLU A 162 -36.57 -11.48 1.95
CA GLU A 162 -36.39 -11.39 0.49
C GLU A 162 -36.57 -9.97 -0.05
N ARG A 163 -37.11 -9.03 0.74
CA ARG A 163 -37.25 -7.65 0.28
C ARG A 163 -35.93 -6.90 0.40
N VAL A 164 -35.53 -6.23 -0.68
CA VAL A 164 -34.37 -5.34 -0.70
C VAL A 164 -34.81 -3.97 -1.21
N TYR A 165 -34.39 -2.92 -0.52
CA TYR A 165 -34.62 -1.53 -0.87
C TYR A 165 -33.27 -0.90 -1.15
N GLY A 166 -33.15 -0.23 -2.29
CA GLY A 166 -31.91 0.40 -2.74
C GLY A 166 -32.17 1.79 -3.28
N TYR A 167 -31.40 2.80 -2.85
CA TYR A 167 -31.36 4.09 -3.53
C TYR A 167 -30.14 4.14 -4.42
N ASP A 168 -30.36 4.05 -5.74
CA ASP A 168 -29.34 4.11 -6.78
C ASP A 168 -28.97 5.58 -7.02
N ALA A 169 -27.85 6.00 -6.43
CA ALA A 169 -27.42 7.39 -6.46
C ALA A 169 -26.91 7.84 -7.83
N SER A 170 -26.48 6.90 -8.68
CA SER A 170 -25.98 7.22 -10.02
C SER A 170 -27.10 7.57 -11.00
N ASN A 171 -28.30 7.01 -10.79
CA ASN A 171 -29.46 7.22 -11.66
C ASN A 171 -30.63 7.94 -10.98
N ASP A 172 -30.46 8.39 -9.73
CA ASP A 172 -31.46 9.10 -8.92
C ASP A 172 -32.82 8.37 -8.84
N ARG A 173 -32.78 7.07 -8.50
CA ARG A 173 -33.99 6.23 -8.42
C ARG A 173 -34.03 5.37 -7.16
N LEU A 174 -35.22 5.25 -6.58
CA LEU A 174 -35.51 4.31 -5.51
C LEU A 174 -35.99 3.00 -6.11
N LEU A 175 -35.27 1.91 -5.84
CA LEU A 175 -35.57 0.57 -6.32
C LEU A 175 -36.01 -0.34 -5.17
N VAL A 176 -36.98 -1.20 -5.46
CA VAL A 176 -37.45 -2.25 -4.56
C VAL A 176 -37.41 -3.59 -5.27
N SER A 177 -36.88 -4.58 -4.56
CA SER A 177 -36.87 -5.97 -4.98
C SER A 177 -37.70 -6.80 -4.01
N ALA A 178 -38.47 -7.75 -4.54
CA ALA A 178 -39.23 -8.73 -3.76
C ALA A 178 -38.57 -10.12 -3.75
N ASP A 179 -37.45 -10.33 -4.45
CA ASP A 179 -36.87 -11.65 -4.73
C ASP A 179 -35.37 -11.73 -4.38
N ALA A 180 -35.00 -11.12 -3.27
CA ALA A 180 -33.63 -11.00 -2.76
C ALA A 180 -32.68 -10.25 -3.70
N GLY A 181 -33.20 -9.25 -4.43
CA GLY A 181 -32.41 -8.37 -5.28
C GLY A 181 -32.13 -8.92 -6.67
N ARG A 182 -32.84 -9.96 -7.14
CA ARG A 182 -32.64 -10.51 -8.49
C ARG A 182 -33.35 -9.67 -9.54
N THR A 183 -34.54 -9.18 -9.22
CA THR A 183 -35.32 -8.25 -10.03
C THR A 183 -35.73 -7.02 -9.22
N TRP A 184 -35.97 -5.90 -9.92
CA TRP A 184 -36.18 -4.59 -9.31
C TRP A 184 -37.30 -3.83 -10.00
N GLU A 185 -38.06 -3.09 -9.19
CA GLU A 185 -39.06 -2.12 -9.61
C GLU A 185 -38.69 -0.74 -9.07
N GLU A 186 -38.85 0.29 -9.88
CA GLU A 186 -38.73 1.68 -9.46
C GLU A 186 -40.02 2.14 -8.77
N VAL A 187 -39.91 2.97 -7.74
CA VAL A 187 -41.03 3.42 -6.89
C VAL A 187 -41.27 4.92 -7.00
#